data_AF-A0A836M0R3-F1
#
_entry.id   AF-A0A836M0R3-F1
#
_cell.length_a   1.000
_cell.length_b   1.000
_cell.length_c   1.000
_cell.angle_alpha   90.00
_cell.angle_beta   90.00
_cell.angle_gamma   90.00
#
_symmetry.space_group_name_H-M   'P 1'
#
loop_
_entity.id
_entity.type
_entity.pdbx_description
1 polymer ?
#
loop_
_entity_poly.entity_id
_entity_poly.type
_entity_poly.pdbx_seq_one_letter_code
_entity_poly.pdbx_strand_id
1 'polypeptide(L)'
;MQIRDYYPFRNTLFIQHLHIFSYVFMALSILYLIAANWLMLPDSIQLIIPPVILLITAWVSVKKTLSEGVRQTLHGICGLMVGLSLAVIGQVYQTGADSYLLFLIWTLLLLPWLYRPNIGIFALICITSQLTLFLFFKQTFWAEKFPYLYLFALNLLSLVQFWICQKKYTALRFIFIAWFAVISITGMIQFLSSENLPYLISAFFLGIIAFYYFFNKDDQLCASLMAAVLGVTATIWLVDGINQLFKDSNEFIFLLIAGIIFTWFALISYFLIKIFRQSRFYIIPLAIGAWLAGLALAAFTLVFWETISLIIGIIFVAVAITLLTKSQSYFIRQFAYCLFVSGQTAFLFHLGSETDQILWVLIAQIFILCISYFLKPHWFFILIQMLATYGIAVIYLLQMDHSLWSLNSTQTYLNLVLLNYLVFSSVLLIGSKAVVSYKRSIFLCTLVVIWVSSFFDTFIGLALVDSADQSLWFLYALPCVWLLCFSFFYLYRQLHGITFFAFLVFGILLIALGYFEVFILFVILTWALKNKDRIVYGVTLVVFAFVLWQLYYSLQLSFLAKSASILVSGIILLALYGLLMKEAKINCIEGEK
;
A
#
# COMPACT_ATOMS: atom_id res chain seq x y z
N MET A 1 8.71 -35.95 13.05
CA MET A 1 7.82 -35.09 12.24
C MET A 1 8.54 -33.77 12.02
N GLN A 2 8.98 -33.44 10.79
CA GLN A 2 9.53 -32.11 10.51
C GLN A 2 8.42 -31.08 10.73
N ILE A 3 8.53 -30.27 11.79
CA ILE A 3 7.61 -29.16 12.04
C ILE A 3 7.77 -28.21 10.86
N ARG A 4 6.74 -28.13 10.00
CA ARG A 4 6.73 -27.16 8.91
C ARG A 4 6.52 -25.77 9.50
N ASP A 5 7.60 -25.02 9.64
CA ASP A 5 7.57 -23.65 10.18
C ASP A 5 6.96 -22.67 9.18
N TYR A 6 5.64 -22.53 9.15
CA TYR A 6 4.98 -21.62 8.21
C TYR A 6 5.32 -20.13 8.45
N TYR A 7 5.59 -19.75 9.71
CA TYR A 7 5.98 -18.40 10.14
C TYR A 7 7.29 -18.46 10.95
N PRO A 8 8.48 -18.24 10.37
CA PRO A 8 9.73 -18.45 11.09
C PRO A 8 10.16 -17.18 11.83
N PHE A 9 9.64 -16.98 13.05
CA PHE A 9 10.00 -15.84 13.91
C PHE A 9 11.49 -15.81 14.31
N ARG A 10 12.18 -16.95 14.23
CA ARG A 10 13.64 -17.08 14.49
C ARG A 10 14.52 -16.71 13.29
N ASN A 11 13.94 -16.35 12.14
CA ASN A 11 14.70 -16.00 10.95
C ASN A 11 15.53 -14.73 11.17
N THR A 12 16.83 -14.80 10.88
CA THR A 12 17.77 -13.68 11.04
C THR A 12 17.34 -12.43 10.28
N LEU A 13 16.75 -12.58 9.09
CA LEU A 13 16.20 -11.45 8.34
C LEU A 13 15.04 -10.79 9.07
N PHE A 14 14.11 -11.56 9.64
CA PHE A 14 12.99 -11.02 10.40
C PHE A 14 13.47 -10.30 11.67
N ILE A 15 14.42 -10.90 12.38
CA ILE A 15 15.05 -10.29 13.57
C ILE A 15 15.69 -8.93 13.23
N GLN A 16 16.37 -8.82 12.09
CA GLN A 16 16.92 -7.55 11.62
C GLN A 16 15.84 -6.50 11.31
N HIS A 17 14.72 -6.90 10.71
CA HIS A 17 13.60 -5.99 10.46
C HIS A 17 12.97 -5.52 11.78
N LEU A 18 12.83 -6.42 12.77
CA LEU A 18 12.31 -6.09 14.09
C LEU A 18 13.19 -5.02 14.77
N HIS A 19 14.52 -5.16 14.65
CA HIS A 19 15.46 -4.14 15.14
C HIS A 19 15.26 -2.79 14.43
N ILE A 20 15.10 -2.78 13.11
CA ILE A 20 14.81 -1.55 12.35
C ILE A 20 13.47 -0.92 12.82
N PHE A 21 12.41 -1.72 12.91
CA PHE A 21 11.10 -1.25 13.35
C PHE A 21 11.13 -0.66 14.76
N SER A 22 11.90 -1.24 15.69
CA SER A 22 12.02 -0.67 17.04
C SER A 22 12.49 0.79 17.02
N TYR A 23 13.50 1.12 16.22
CA TYR A 23 14.00 2.49 16.11
C TYR A 23 13.04 3.40 15.35
N VAL A 24 12.36 2.88 14.32
CA VAL A 24 11.35 3.64 13.57
C VAL A 24 10.17 4.02 14.48
N PHE A 25 9.67 3.11 15.31
CA PHE A 25 8.59 3.40 16.27
C PHE A 25 9.04 4.47 17.27
N MET A 26 10.23 4.33 17.85
CA MET A 26 10.77 5.35 18.76
C MET A 26 10.87 6.73 18.08
N ALA A 27 11.36 6.79 16.85
CA ALA A 27 11.48 8.05 16.10
C ALA A 27 10.12 8.67 15.75
N LEU A 28 9.15 7.85 15.33
CA LEU A 28 7.78 8.31 15.04
C LEU A 28 7.06 8.78 16.30
N SER A 29 7.29 8.13 17.43
CA SER A 29 6.78 8.57 18.73
C SER A 29 7.24 10.00 19.06
N ILE A 30 8.53 10.31 18.85
CA ILE A 30 9.08 11.66 19.06
C ILE A 30 8.49 12.66 18.07
N LEU A 31 8.37 12.28 16.79
CA LEU A 31 7.74 13.13 15.78
C LEU A 31 6.31 13.51 16.21
N TYR A 32 5.52 12.53 16.66
CA TYR A 32 4.15 12.79 17.14
C TYR A 32 4.12 13.58 18.44
N LEU A 33 5.09 13.40 19.33
CA LEU A 33 5.21 14.19 20.54
C LEU A 33 5.39 15.68 20.23
N ILE A 34 6.20 16.01 19.22
CA ILE A 34 6.42 17.40 18.78
C ILE A 34 5.22 17.93 18.01
N ALA A 35 4.61 17.11 17.16
CA ALA A 35 3.39 17.47 16.44
C ALA A 35 2.20 17.73 17.38
N ALA A 36 2.19 17.12 18.56
CA ALA A 36 1.22 17.36 19.64
C ALA A 36 1.21 18.79 20.18
N ASN A 37 2.16 19.64 19.75
CA ASN A 37 2.37 20.99 20.25
C ASN A 37 2.41 20.97 21.79
N TRP A 38 3.37 20.22 22.34
CA TRP A 38 3.67 19.96 23.76
C TRP A 38 3.95 21.21 24.61
N LEU A 39 3.07 22.21 24.54
CA LEU A 39 3.07 23.51 25.22
C LEU A 39 3.19 23.40 26.75
N MET A 40 2.90 22.23 27.32
CA MET A 40 3.08 21.96 28.74
C MET A 40 4.54 21.80 29.16
N LEU A 41 5.47 21.59 28.21
CA LEU A 41 6.89 21.52 28.50
C LEU A 41 7.54 22.91 28.41
N PRO A 42 8.40 23.27 29.37
CA PRO A 42 9.25 24.46 29.27
C PRO A 42 10.02 24.52 27.94
N ASP A 43 10.16 25.72 27.39
CA ASP A 43 10.86 25.98 26.11
C ASP A 43 12.27 25.38 26.07
N SER A 44 12.99 25.44 27.19
CA SER A 44 14.32 24.84 27.34
C SER A 44 14.31 23.33 27.11
N ILE A 45 13.28 22.63 27.59
CA ILE A 45 13.14 21.18 27.41
C ILE A 45 12.79 20.87 25.96
N GLN A 46 11.88 21.63 25.36
CA GLN A 46 11.50 21.45 23.96
C GLN A 46 12.72 21.58 23.03
N LEU A 47 13.55 22.61 23.24
CA LEU A 47 14.75 22.87 22.44
C LEU A 47 15.85 21.82 22.62
N ILE A 48 15.92 21.16 23.79
CA ILE A 48 16.98 20.19 24.11
C ILE A 48 16.67 18.79 23.55
N ILE A 49 15.40 18.37 23.53
CA ILE A 49 15.02 16.98 23.24
C ILE A 49 15.51 16.51 21.84
N PRO A 50 15.17 17.16 20.71
CA PRO A 50 15.59 16.68 19.40
C PRO A 50 17.12 16.66 19.21
N PRO A 51 17.88 17.70 19.62
CA PRO A 51 19.35 17.66 19.57
C PRO A 51 20.00 16.57 20.42
N VAL A 52 19.47 16.30 21.62
CA VAL A 52 20.00 15.22 22.47
C VAL A 52 19.77 13.85 21.83
N ILE A 53 18.57 13.62 21.28
CA ILE A 53 18.27 12.37 20.57
C ILE A 53 19.18 12.23 19.36
N LEU A 54 19.35 13.30 18.57
CA LEU A 54 20.28 13.34 17.44
C LEU A 54 21.70 12.92 17.85
N LEU A 55 22.22 13.49 18.95
CA LEU A 55 23.55 13.18 19.47
C LEU A 55 23.65 11.70 19.87
N ILE A 56 22.69 11.19 20.63
CA ILE A 56 22.65 9.79 21.06
C ILE A 56 22.60 8.86 19.84
N THR A 57 21.73 9.13 18.86
CA THR A 57 21.61 8.28 17.66
C THR A 57 22.85 8.35 16.77
N ALA A 58 23.48 9.51 16.66
CA ALA A 58 24.74 9.68 15.94
C ALA A 58 25.90 8.95 16.64
N TRP A 59 25.97 8.99 17.97
CA TRP A 59 27.00 8.25 18.70
C TRP A 59 26.81 6.74 18.58
N VAL A 60 25.57 6.25 18.69
CA VAL A 60 25.26 4.84 18.53
C VAL A 60 25.59 4.37 17.11
N SER A 61 25.36 5.19 16.07
CA SER A 61 25.59 4.79 14.67
C SER A 61 27.06 4.50 14.33
N VAL A 62 28.01 5.04 15.11
CA VAL A 62 29.46 4.80 14.93
C VAL A 62 29.89 3.40 15.40
N LYS A 63 29.05 2.71 16.20
CA LYS A 63 29.39 1.36 16.70
C LYS A 63 29.53 0.37 15.54
N LYS A 64 30.71 -0.28 15.46
CA LYS A 64 31.06 -1.25 14.40
C LYS A 64 30.19 -2.52 14.40
N THR A 65 29.53 -2.83 15.51
CA THR A 65 28.71 -4.03 15.69
C THR A 65 27.32 -3.96 15.03
N LEU A 66 26.93 -2.79 14.51
CA LEU A 66 25.61 -2.57 13.91
C LEU A 66 25.56 -3.05 12.47
N SER A 67 24.42 -3.68 12.11
CA SER A 67 24.11 -4.01 10.72
C SER A 67 23.95 -2.73 9.89
N GLU A 68 24.21 -2.85 8.59
CA GLU A 68 24.16 -1.70 7.69
C GLU A 68 22.76 -1.07 7.63
N GLY A 69 21.70 -1.89 7.63
CA GLY A 69 20.32 -1.41 7.65
C GLY A 69 20.01 -0.57 8.90
N VAL A 70 20.44 -1.04 10.08
CA VAL A 70 20.24 -0.32 11.35
C VAL A 70 21.05 0.97 11.38
N ARG A 71 22.28 0.96 10.85
CA ARG A 71 23.07 2.20 10.76
C ARG A 71 22.40 3.22 9.84
N GLN A 72 21.86 2.76 8.71
CA GLN A 72 21.15 3.64 7.79
C GLN A 72 19.88 4.23 8.43
N THR A 73 19.15 3.44 9.21
CA THR A 73 17.96 3.92 9.93
C THR A 73 18.33 4.93 11.01
N LEU A 74 19.40 4.70 11.78
CA LEU A 74 19.88 5.68 12.77
C LEU A 74 20.27 7.00 12.14
N HIS A 75 20.98 6.99 11.01
CA HIS A 75 21.28 8.21 10.26
C HIS A 75 20.00 8.87 9.74
N GLY A 76 19.02 8.11 9.25
CA GLY A 76 17.70 8.63 8.89
C GLY A 76 17.01 9.33 10.06
N ILE A 77 17.11 8.77 11.27
CA ILE A 77 16.62 9.39 12.51
C ILE A 77 17.38 10.67 12.83
N CYS A 78 18.71 10.69 12.69
CA CYS A 78 19.48 11.94 12.83
C CYS A 78 18.97 13.01 11.85
N GLY A 79 18.78 12.66 10.58
CA GLY A 79 18.25 13.57 9.57
C GLY A 79 16.83 14.07 9.89
N LEU A 80 15.99 13.21 10.48
CA LEU A 80 14.66 13.57 10.95
C LEU A 80 14.72 14.53 12.16
N MET A 81 15.61 14.26 13.13
CA MET A 81 15.82 15.13 14.30
C MET A 81 16.37 16.52 13.93
N VAL A 82 17.16 16.64 12.85
CA VAL A 82 17.58 17.95 12.32
C VAL A 82 16.35 18.79 11.94
N GLY A 83 15.41 18.20 11.19
CA GLY A 83 14.18 18.88 10.80
C GLY A 83 13.29 19.23 11.99
N LEU A 84 13.14 18.29 12.92
CA LEU A 84 12.38 18.52 14.15
C LEU A 84 13.00 19.62 15.03
N SER A 85 14.33 19.72 15.09
CA SER A 85 15.01 20.82 15.78
C SER A 85 14.64 22.18 15.17
N LEU A 86 14.64 22.29 13.84
CA LEU A 86 14.22 23.51 13.14
C LEU A 86 12.75 23.85 13.39
N ALA A 87 11.89 22.84 13.40
CA ALA A 87 10.46 23.02 13.69
C ALA A 87 10.23 23.56 15.11
N VAL A 88 10.90 23.00 16.11
CA VAL A 88 10.78 23.46 17.51
C VAL A 88 11.33 24.88 17.67
N ILE A 89 12.45 25.23 17.02
CA ILE A 89 12.96 26.62 17.01
C ILE A 89 11.90 27.58 16.45
N GLY A 90 11.25 27.20 15.33
CA GLY A 90 10.18 28.00 14.74
C GLY A 90 8.96 28.16 15.66
N GLN A 91 8.60 27.11 16.40
CA GLN A 91 7.50 27.12 17.37
C GLN A 91 7.80 27.99 18.59
N VAL A 92 8.94 27.76 19.26
CA VAL A 92 9.31 28.44 20.52
C VAL A 92 9.58 29.93 20.30
N TYR A 93 10.36 30.26 19.28
CA TYR A 93 10.74 31.65 19.02
C TYR A 93 9.74 32.37 18.11
N GLN A 94 8.68 31.70 17.65
CA GLN A 94 7.67 32.25 16.74
C GLN A 94 8.31 33.03 15.59
N THR A 95 9.30 32.43 14.93
CA THR A 95 10.20 33.13 13.99
C THR A 95 9.50 33.70 12.75
N GLY A 96 8.18 33.50 12.60
CA GLY A 96 7.39 33.95 11.45
C GLY A 96 7.88 33.39 10.12
N ALA A 97 8.80 32.42 10.15
CA ALA A 97 9.47 31.91 8.97
C ALA A 97 8.50 31.09 8.12
N ASP A 98 8.49 31.37 6.83
CA ASP A 98 7.67 30.63 5.88
C ASP A 98 7.99 29.14 5.92
N SER A 99 6.96 28.30 5.82
CA SER A 99 7.13 26.85 5.90
C SER A 99 8.06 26.32 4.81
N TYR A 100 8.06 26.90 3.60
CA TYR A 100 8.99 26.47 2.54
C TYR A 100 10.46 26.66 2.94
N LEU A 101 10.78 27.71 3.70
CA LEU A 101 12.15 28.02 4.11
C LEU A 101 12.66 26.99 5.13
N LEU A 102 11.79 26.55 6.05
CA LEU A 102 12.10 25.45 6.97
C LEU A 102 12.51 24.18 6.22
N PHE A 103 11.71 23.74 5.25
CA PHE A 103 12.01 22.53 4.47
C PHE A 103 13.21 22.71 3.54
N LEU A 104 13.47 23.93 3.06
CA LEU A 104 14.67 24.26 2.28
C LEU A 104 15.93 24.09 3.12
N ILE A 105 15.99 24.72 4.29
CA ILE A 105 17.13 24.61 5.21
C ILE A 105 17.29 23.14 5.64
N TRP A 106 16.21 22.46 5.97
CA TRP A 106 16.26 21.04 6.31
C TRP A 106 16.89 20.21 5.18
N THR A 107 16.45 20.39 3.95
CA THR A 107 17.02 19.70 2.77
C THR A 107 18.52 19.96 2.62
N LEU A 108 18.95 21.22 2.77
CA LEU A 108 20.36 21.59 2.65
C LEU A 108 21.21 20.96 3.75
N LEU A 109 20.71 20.95 4.99
CA LEU A 109 21.40 20.33 6.13
C LEU A 109 21.48 18.80 6.02
N LEU A 110 20.65 18.15 5.20
CA LEU A 110 20.75 16.71 4.93
C LEU A 110 21.86 16.37 3.90
N LEU A 111 22.31 17.31 3.06
CA LEU A 111 23.31 17.03 2.03
C LEU A 111 24.64 16.48 2.57
N PRO A 112 25.24 17.02 3.66
CA PRO A 112 26.46 16.48 4.24
C PRO A 112 26.33 15.04 4.73
N TRP A 113 25.11 14.61 5.11
CA TRP A 113 24.85 13.25 5.56
C TRP A 113 24.91 12.20 4.44
N LEU A 114 24.97 12.65 3.17
CA LEU A 114 25.21 11.79 2.00
C LEU A 114 26.70 11.46 1.76
N TYR A 115 27.60 11.75 2.72
CA TYR A 115 29.02 11.36 2.63
C TYR A 115 29.18 9.84 2.40
N ARG A 116 28.20 9.04 2.83
CA ARG A 116 28.07 7.62 2.56
C ARG A 116 26.71 7.34 1.92
N PRO A 117 26.58 6.37 0.99
CA PRO A 117 25.28 5.93 0.49
C PRO A 117 24.33 5.55 1.63
N ASN A 118 23.28 6.35 1.82
CA ASN A 118 22.23 6.11 2.80
C ASN A 118 20.85 6.30 2.18
N ILE A 119 20.07 5.22 2.14
CA ILE A 119 18.73 5.21 1.55
C ILE A 119 17.77 6.13 2.33
N GLY A 120 17.82 6.12 3.66
CA GLY A 120 16.95 6.92 4.52
C GLY A 120 17.16 8.42 4.36
N ILE A 121 18.42 8.88 4.40
CA ILE A 121 18.76 10.30 4.18
C ILE A 121 18.38 10.74 2.76
N PHE A 122 18.69 9.92 1.75
CA PHE A 122 18.34 10.27 0.37
C PHE A 122 16.82 10.34 0.17
N ALA A 123 16.06 9.40 0.74
CA ALA A 123 14.59 9.44 0.72
C ALA A 123 14.05 10.70 1.42
N LEU A 124 14.61 11.08 2.57
CA LEU A 124 14.25 12.32 3.26
C LEU A 124 14.54 13.55 2.38
N ILE A 125 15.72 13.63 1.75
CA ILE A 125 16.05 14.72 0.81
C ILE A 125 15.04 14.79 -0.33
N CYS A 126 14.64 13.65 -0.91
CA CYS A 126 13.65 13.63 -1.97
C CYS A 126 12.31 14.19 -1.49
N ILE A 127 11.84 13.76 -0.31
CA ILE A 127 10.58 14.23 0.26
C ILE A 127 10.65 15.72 0.61
N THR A 128 11.66 16.15 1.37
CA THR A 128 11.77 17.53 1.84
C THR A 128 11.99 18.49 0.67
N SER A 129 12.79 18.15 -0.35
CA SER A 129 13.00 19.03 -1.50
C SER A 129 11.76 19.16 -2.41
N GLN A 130 10.99 18.08 -2.61
CA GLN A 130 9.72 18.16 -3.34
C GLN A 130 8.68 18.99 -2.57
N LEU A 131 8.65 18.84 -1.25
CA LEU A 131 7.75 19.60 -0.39
C LEU A 131 8.15 21.08 -0.32
N THR A 132 9.44 21.40 -0.26
CA THR A 132 9.97 22.76 -0.40
C THR A 132 9.52 23.39 -1.71
N LEU A 133 9.64 22.67 -2.82
CA LEU A 133 9.25 23.16 -4.14
C LEU A 133 7.74 23.45 -4.18
N PHE A 134 6.92 22.51 -3.71
CA PHE A 134 5.46 22.71 -3.61
C PHE A 134 5.09 23.92 -2.74
N LEU A 135 5.64 24.01 -1.52
CA LEU A 135 5.33 25.10 -0.60
C LEU A 135 5.83 26.45 -1.10
N PHE A 136 7.00 26.49 -1.76
CA PHE A 136 7.54 27.73 -2.33
C PHE A 136 6.54 28.34 -3.32
N PHE A 137 6.04 27.55 -4.28
CA PHE A 137 5.06 28.04 -5.24
C PHE A 137 3.72 28.36 -4.58
N LYS A 138 3.28 27.57 -3.59
CA LYS A 138 2.01 27.83 -2.88
C LYS A 138 2.03 29.10 -2.03
N GLN A 139 3.16 29.41 -1.38
CA GLN A 139 3.28 30.51 -0.42
C GLN A 139 3.76 31.82 -1.05
N THR A 140 4.32 31.78 -2.25
CA THR A 140 4.83 32.97 -2.94
C THR A 140 3.96 33.34 -4.14
N PHE A 141 4.03 34.60 -4.57
CA PHE A 141 3.32 35.11 -5.75
C PHE A 141 3.71 34.43 -7.09
N TRP A 142 4.71 33.54 -7.08
CA TRP A 142 5.23 32.90 -8.30
C TRP A 142 4.24 31.92 -8.92
N ALA A 143 3.38 31.26 -8.14
CA ALA A 143 2.37 30.37 -8.71
C ALA A 143 1.36 31.12 -9.59
N GLU A 144 0.94 32.31 -9.17
CA GLU A 144 0.01 33.14 -9.93
C GLU A 144 0.69 33.75 -11.18
N LYS A 145 1.92 34.24 -11.01
CA LYS A 145 2.65 34.92 -12.08
C LYS A 145 3.20 33.96 -13.15
N PHE A 146 3.62 32.76 -12.75
CA PHE A 146 4.25 31.77 -13.62
C PHE A 146 3.73 30.35 -13.34
N PRO A 147 2.46 30.04 -13.69
CA PRO A 147 1.80 28.79 -13.31
C PRO A 147 2.53 27.54 -13.84
N TYR A 148 3.16 27.64 -15.01
CA TYR A 148 3.88 26.53 -15.64
C TYR A 148 5.31 26.32 -15.12
N LEU A 149 5.87 27.30 -14.42
CA LEU A 149 7.24 27.19 -13.87
C LEU A 149 7.31 26.12 -12.79
N TYR A 150 6.25 25.97 -12.00
CA TYR A 150 6.12 24.89 -11.01
C TYR A 150 6.24 23.51 -11.67
N LEU A 151 5.51 23.27 -12.75
CA LEU A 151 5.55 21.99 -13.47
C LEU A 151 6.94 21.70 -14.01
N PHE A 152 7.58 22.69 -14.62
CA PHE A 152 8.94 22.55 -15.13
C PHE A 152 9.91 22.20 -14.00
N ALA A 153 9.85 22.92 -12.87
CA ALA A 153 10.70 22.69 -11.72
C ALA A 153 10.45 21.30 -11.09
N LEU A 154 9.20 20.88 -10.99
CA LEU A 154 8.79 19.57 -10.48
C LEU A 154 9.35 18.42 -11.35
N ASN A 155 9.25 18.53 -12.68
CA ASN A 155 9.80 17.54 -13.59
C ASN A 155 11.34 17.51 -13.51
N LEU A 156 11.98 18.68 -13.51
CA LEU A 156 13.43 18.79 -13.46
C LEU A 156 14.00 18.22 -12.16
N LEU A 157 13.42 18.59 -11.00
CA LEU A 157 13.85 18.10 -9.69
C LEU A 157 13.68 16.57 -9.61
N SER A 158 12.53 16.06 -10.05
CA SER A 158 12.25 14.62 -10.04
C SER A 158 13.21 13.85 -10.95
N LEU A 159 13.60 14.42 -12.10
CA LEU A 159 14.59 13.83 -13.00
C LEU A 159 15.99 13.78 -12.38
N VAL A 160 16.44 14.87 -11.75
CA VAL A 160 17.75 14.91 -11.07
C VAL A 160 17.81 13.89 -9.93
N GLN A 161 16.75 13.83 -9.11
CA GLN A 161 16.63 12.84 -8.05
C GLN A 161 16.66 11.41 -8.61
N PHE A 162 15.93 11.15 -9.70
CA PHE A 162 15.95 9.85 -10.37
C PHE A 162 17.33 9.47 -10.89
N TRP A 163 18.07 10.41 -11.50
CA TRP A 163 19.42 10.16 -11.99
C TRP A 163 20.39 9.77 -10.86
N ILE A 164 20.32 10.46 -9.71
CA ILE A 164 21.11 10.10 -8.52
C ILE A 164 20.67 8.74 -7.97
N CYS A 165 19.35 8.49 -7.93
CA CYS A 165 18.77 7.25 -7.48
C CYS A 165 19.30 6.04 -8.27
N GLN A 166 19.36 6.13 -9.60
CA GLN A 166 19.85 5.01 -10.41
C GLN A 166 21.35 4.75 -10.21
N LYS A 167 22.13 5.79 -9.92
CA LYS A 167 23.58 5.66 -9.69
C LYS A 167 23.93 5.06 -8.33
N LYS A 168 23.25 5.49 -7.26
CA LYS A 168 23.64 5.18 -5.87
C LYS A 168 22.59 4.43 -5.06
N TYR A 169 21.32 4.49 -5.44
CA TYR A 169 20.17 4.04 -4.64
C TYR A 169 19.18 3.21 -5.45
N THR A 170 19.67 2.19 -6.15
CA THR A 170 18.87 1.35 -7.07
C THR A 170 17.64 0.72 -6.42
N ALA A 171 17.64 0.51 -5.10
CA ALA A 171 16.49 0.00 -4.35
C ALA A 171 15.24 0.90 -4.45
N LEU A 172 15.41 2.22 -4.59
CA LEU A 172 14.30 3.18 -4.64
C LEU A 172 13.71 3.35 -6.05
N ARG A 173 14.24 2.67 -7.07
CA ARG A 173 13.79 2.82 -8.48
C ARG A 173 12.29 2.60 -8.66
N PHE A 174 11.68 1.69 -7.89
CA PHE A 174 10.25 1.39 -7.97
C PHE A 174 9.40 2.53 -7.41
N ILE A 175 9.90 3.24 -6.39
CA ILE A 175 9.23 4.41 -5.82
C ILE A 175 9.26 5.56 -6.84
N PHE A 176 10.36 5.74 -7.57
CA PHE A 176 10.41 6.73 -8.66
C PHE A 176 9.49 6.39 -9.83
N ILE A 177 9.36 5.11 -10.21
CA ILE A 177 8.38 4.70 -11.23
C ILE A 177 6.95 5.04 -10.77
N ALA A 178 6.62 4.77 -9.51
CA ALA A 178 5.32 5.14 -8.94
C ALA A 178 5.12 6.66 -8.91
N TRP A 179 6.14 7.42 -8.51
CA TRP A 179 6.11 8.88 -8.51
C TRP A 179 5.90 9.47 -9.91
N PHE A 180 6.60 8.93 -10.92
CA PHE A 180 6.40 9.32 -12.32
C PHE A 180 5.00 8.97 -12.81
N ALA A 181 4.43 7.84 -12.39
CA ALA A 181 3.05 7.51 -12.70
C ALA A 181 2.06 8.52 -12.10
N VAL A 182 2.27 8.96 -10.85
CA VAL A 182 1.46 10.01 -10.22
C VAL A 182 1.55 11.30 -11.02
N ILE A 183 2.76 11.80 -11.31
CA ILE A 183 2.95 13.03 -12.11
C ILE A 183 2.29 12.90 -13.49
N SER A 184 2.43 11.73 -14.12
CA SER A 184 1.90 11.45 -15.45
C SER A 184 0.37 11.52 -15.47
N ILE A 185 -0.28 10.86 -14.51
CA ILE A 185 -1.75 10.84 -14.39
C ILE A 185 -2.27 12.23 -13.98
N THR A 186 -1.68 12.89 -12.98
CA THR A 186 -2.13 14.22 -12.54
C THR A 186 -1.94 15.26 -13.64
N GLY A 187 -0.83 15.21 -14.37
CA GLY A 187 -0.59 16.08 -15.52
C GLY A 187 -1.62 15.85 -16.62
N MET A 188 -1.99 14.59 -16.89
CA MET A 188 -3.03 14.30 -17.88
C MET A 188 -4.42 14.80 -17.44
N ILE A 189 -4.80 14.58 -16.18
CA ILE A 189 -6.09 15.08 -15.65
C ILE A 189 -6.16 16.62 -15.74
N GLN A 190 -5.07 17.32 -15.39
CA GLN A 190 -5.01 18.78 -15.51
C GLN A 190 -5.07 19.25 -16.96
N PHE A 191 -4.42 18.52 -17.88
CA PHE A 191 -4.52 18.78 -19.32
C PHE A 191 -5.97 18.67 -19.81
N LEU A 192 -6.70 17.62 -19.41
CA LEU A 192 -8.11 17.45 -19.78
C LEU A 192 -9.01 18.58 -19.24
N SER A 193 -8.66 19.17 -18.10
CA SER A 193 -9.46 20.24 -17.50
C SER A 193 -9.22 21.61 -18.14
N SER A 194 -8.01 21.90 -18.63
CA SER A 194 -7.63 23.25 -19.05
C SER A 194 -7.12 23.36 -20.48
N GLU A 195 -6.95 22.22 -21.18
CA GLU A 195 -6.40 22.10 -22.55
C GLU A 195 -5.02 22.76 -22.76
N ASN A 196 -4.23 22.92 -21.70
CA ASN A 196 -2.95 23.61 -21.76
C ASN A 196 -1.79 22.65 -22.05
N LEU A 197 -1.08 22.88 -23.15
CA LEU A 197 0.02 22.05 -23.64
C LEU A 197 1.13 21.72 -22.61
N PRO A 198 1.53 22.62 -21.68
CA PRO A 198 2.52 22.30 -20.65
C PRO A 198 2.16 21.10 -19.76
N TYR A 199 0.88 20.89 -19.45
CA TYR A 199 0.44 19.74 -18.65
C TYR A 199 0.58 18.43 -19.43
N LEU A 200 0.31 18.45 -20.74
CA LEU A 200 0.52 17.30 -21.64
C LEU A 200 2.01 16.93 -21.71
N ILE A 201 2.90 17.92 -21.86
CA ILE A 201 4.34 17.70 -21.84
C ILE A 201 4.74 17.06 -20.50
N SER A 202 4.30 17.64 -19.38
CA SER A 202 4.57 17.09 -18.04
C SER A 202 4.08 15.64 -17.91
N ALA A 203 2.94 15.30 -18.51
CA ALA A 203 2.38 13.96 -18.42
C ALA A 203 3.29 12.90 -19.06
N PHE A 204 3.93 13.20 -20.20
CA PHE A 204 4.73 12.21 -20.93
C PHE A 204 6.24 12.30 -20.66
N PHE A 205 6.77 13.49 -20.33
CA PHE A 205 8.21 13.78 -20.32
C PHE A 205 9.04 12.81 -19.46
N LEU A 206 8.72 12.70 -18.17
CA LEU A 206 9.46 11.82 -17.25
C LEU A 206 9.33 10.35 -17.64
N GLY A 207 8.15 9.94 -18.11
CA GLY A 207 7.90 8.56 -18.48
C GLY A 207 8.71 8.12 -19.71
N ILE A 208 8.79 8.97 -20.72
CA ILE A 208 9.59 8.69 -21.93
C ILE A 208 11.07 8.60 -21.58
N ILE A 209 11.60 9.55 -20.79
CA ILE A 209 13.01 9.55 -20.39
C ILE A 209 13.35 8.31 -19.55
N ALA A 210 12.50 7.97 -18.58
CA ALA A 210 12.70 6.80 -17.74
C ALA A 210 12.64 5.50 -18.57
N PHE A 211 11.69 5.40 -19.50
CA PHE A 211 11.58 4.26 -20.41
C PHE A 211 12.84 4.10 -21.24
N TYR A 212 13.30 5.19 -21.88
CA TYR A 212 14.53 5.21 -22.68
C TYR A 212 15.77 4.84 -21.86
N TYR A 213 15.87 5.33 -20.62
CA TYR A 213 16.96 4.97 -19.72
C TYR A 213 16.99 3.47 -19.39
N PHE A 214 15.84 2.91 -18.99
CA PHE A 214 15.75 1.47 -18.66
C PHE A 214 15.92 0.60 -19.90
N PHE A 215 15.47 1.09 -21.04
CA PHE A 215 15.66 0.46 -22.33
C PHE A 215 17.15 0.29 -22.65
N ASN A 216 17.93 1.36 -22.57
CA ASN A 216 19.38 1.34 -22.81
C ASN A 216 20.17 0.51 -21.78
N LYS A 217 19.59 0.25 -20.60
CA LYS A 217 20.18 -0.54 -19.52
C LYS A 217 19.76 -2.01 -19.53
N ASP A 218 18.96 -2.43 -20.51
CA ASP A 218 18.36 -3.77 -20.59
C ASP A 218 17.54 -4.17 -19.34
N ASP A 219 17.04 -3.20 -18.56
CA ASP A 219 16.15 -3.48 -17.43
C ASP A 219 14.72 -3.67 -17.93
N GLN A 220 14.46 -4.87 -18.42
CA GLN A 220 13.19 -5.26 -19.06
C GLN A 220 11.97 -5.03 -18.15
N LEU A 221 12.10 -5.24 -16.85
CA LEU A 221 10.99 -5.09 -15.91
C LEU A 221 10.64 -3.61 -15.74
N CYS A 222 11.64 -2.76 -15.46
CA CYS A 222 11.40 -1.33 -15.28
C CYS A 222 10.94 -0.65 -16.59
N ALA A 223 11.50 -1.06 -17.73
CA ALA A 223 11.03 -0.60 -19.04
C ALA A 223 9.57 -1.00 -19.30
N SER A 224 9.19 -2.25 -19.01
CA SER A 224 7.81 -2.69 -19.18
C SER A 224 6.81 -1.96 -18.27
N LEU A 225 7.19 -1.66 -17.03
CA LEU A 225 6.35 -0.88 -16.10
C LEU A 225 6.17 0.55 -16.59
N MET A 226 7.24 1.19 -17.06
CA MET A 226 7.15 2.55 -17.59
C MET A 226 6.35 2.62 -18.89
N ALA A 227 6.48 1.61 -19.76
CA ALA A 227 5.64 1.46 -20.96
C ALA A 227 4.16 1.30 -20.60
N ALA A 228 3.84 0.56 -19.54
CA ALA A 228 2.48 0.45 -19.06
C ALA A 228 1.94 1.80 -18.55
N VAL A 229 2.73 2.56 -17.78
CA VAL A 229 2.33 3.90 -17.31
C VAL A 229 2.07 4.85 -18.48
N LEU A 230 2.97 4.90 -19.47
CA LEU A 230 2.77 5.68 -20.70
C LEU A 230 1.55 5.21 -21.49
N GLY A 231 1.30 3.90 -21.51
CA GLY A 231 0.11 3.32 -22.10
C GLY A 231 -1.16 3.82 -21.43
N VAL A 232 -1.21 3.81 -20.09
CA VAL A 232 -2.35 4.29 -19.31
C VAL A 232 -2.59 5.78 -19.55
N THR A 233 -1.55 6.60 -19.55
CA THR A 233 -1.73 8.05 -19.76
C THR A 233 -2.14 8.38 -21.19
N ALA A 234 -1.62 7.65 -22.18
CA ALA A 234 -2.14 7.71 -23.54
C ALA A 234 -3.60 7.26 -23.64
N THR A 235 -4.04 6.23 -22.88
CA THR A 235 -5.45 5.83 -22.89
C THR A 235 -6.38 6.90 -22.32
N ILE A 236 -5.99 7.61 -21.26
CA ILE A 236 -6.79 8.71 -20.71
C ILE A 236 -7.00 9.80 -21.78
N TRP A 237 -5.93 10.14 -22.50
CA TRP A 237 -6.00 11.10 -23.60
C TRP A 237 -6.84 10.63 -24.79
N LEU A 238 -6.69 9.36 -25.20
CA LEU A 238 -7.46 8.77 -26.30
C LEU A 238 -8.95 8.68 -25.98
N VAL A 239 -9.31 8.31 -24.74
CA VAL A 239 -10.70 8.23 -24.28
C VAL A 239 -11.36 9.59 -24.38
N ASP A 240 -10.69 10.65 -23.94
CA ASP A 240 -11.22 12.01 -24.06
C ASP A 240 -11.39 12.41 -25.53
N GLY A 241 -10.40 12.15 -26.39
CA GLY A 241 -10.49 12.44 -27.82
C GLY A 241 -11.65 11.72 -28.52
N ILE A 242 -11.90 10.45 -28.19
CA ILE A 242 -13.04 9.68 -28.71
C ILE A 242 -14.36 10.29 -28.20
N ASN A 243 -14.42 10.64 -26.91
CA ASN A 243 -15.60 11.24 -26.31
C ASN A 243 -15.95 12.59 -26.97
N GLN A 244 -14.95 13.38 -27.35
CA GLN A 244 -15.16 14.62 -28.10
C GLN A 244 -15.64 14.39 -29.54
N LEU A 245 -15.14 13.34 -30.21
CA LEU A 245 -15.49 13.02 -31.60
C LEU A 245 -16.90 12.42 -31.74
N PHE A 246 -17.37 11.68 -30.75
CA PHE A 246 -18.63 10.93 -30.79
C PHE A 246 -19.70 11.48 -29.84
N LYS A 247 -19.68 12.78 -29.53
CA LYS A 247 -20.62 13.44 -28.59
C LYS A 247 -22.10 13.09 -28.80
N ASP A 248 -22.51 12.74 -30.02
CA ASP A 248 -23.90 12.47 -30.38
C ASP A 248 -24.29 10.97 -30.42
N SER A 249 -23.32 10.05 -30.36
CA SER A 249 -23.59 8.59 -30.49
C SER A 249 -23.22 7.83 -29.21
N ASN A 250 -24.12 7.82 -28.22
CA ASN A 250 -23.81 7.27 -26.90
C ASN A 250 -23.60 5.74 -26.88
N GLU A 251 -24.24 4.98 -27.78
CA GLU A 251 -24.37 3.53 -27.63
C GLU A 251 -23.08 2.74 -27.87
N PHE A 252 -22.23 3.13 -28.83
CA PHE A 252 -21.06 2.33 -29.23
C PHE A 252 -19.71 2.83 -28.70
N ILE A 253 -19.67 3.98 -28.02
CA ILE A 253 -18.43 4.61 -27.56
C ILE A 253 -17.65 3.70 -26.61
N PHE A 254 -18.31 3.09 -25.62
CA PHE A 254 -17.63 2.26 -24.62
C PHE A 254 -17.08 0.95 -25.20
N LEU A 255 -17.79 0.35 -26.15
CA LEU A 255 -17.29 -0.82 -26.88
C LEU A 255 -16.07 -0.46 -27.73
N LEU A 256 -16.13 0.69 -28.41
CA LEU A 256 -15.03 1.21 -29.23
C LEU A 256 -13.81 1.54 -28.35
N ILE A 257 -14.02 2.19 -27.20
CA ILE A 257 -12.99 2.44 -26.18
C ILE A 257 -12.36 1.13 -25.71
N ALA A 258 -13.17 0.13 -25.33
CA ALA A 258 -12.66 -1.16 -24.87
C ALA A 258 -11.79 -1.85 -25.94
N GLY A 259 -12.25 -1.83 -27.20
CA GLY A 259 -11.52 -2.37 -28.35
C GLY A 259 -10.22 -1.64 -28.62
N ILE A 260 -10.21 -0.30 -28.55
CA ILE A 260 -9.01 0.52 -28.72
C ILE A 260 -8.02 0.27 -27.57
N ILE A 261 -8.46 0.27 -26.31
CA ILE A 261 -7.59 0.02 -25.15
C ILE A 261 -6.91 -1.35 -25.32
N PHE A 262 -7.68 -2.39 -25.62
CA PHE A 262 -7.13 -3.74 -25.76
C PHE A 262 -6.13 -3.83 -26.92
N THR A 263 -6.48 -3.27 -28.08
CA THR A 263 -5.61 -3.26 -29.27
C THR A 263 -4.33 -2.46 -29.02
N TRP A 264 -4.45 -1.30 -28.39
CA TRP A 264 -3.34 -0.41 -28.06
C TRP A 264 -2.32 -1.09 -27.13
N PHE A 265 -2.78 -1.70 -26.04
CA PHE A 265 -1.89 -2.41 -25.12
C PHE A 265 -1.34 -3.71 -25.72
N ALA A 266 -2.08 -4.37 -26.62
CA ALA A 266 -1.56 -5.48 -27.40
C ALA A 266 -0.43 -5.03 -28.34
N LEU A 267 -0.56 -3.88 -29.00
CA LEU A 267 0.48 -3.28 -29.83
C LEU A 267 1.72 -2.92 -29.01
N ILE A 268 1.55 -2.25 -27.85
CA ILE A 268 2.67 -1.96 -26.93
C ILE A 268 3.41 -3.24 -26.57
N SER A 269 2.67 -4.30 -26.23
CA SER A 269 3.25 -5.59 -25.86
C SER A 269 3.96 -6.26 -27.04
N TYR A 270 3.41 -6.17 -28.24
CA TYR A 270 4.03 -6.65 -29.48
C TYR A 270 5.35 -5.92 -29.78
N PHE A 271 5.37 -4.58 -29.65
CA PHE A 271 6.60 -3.80 -29.77
C PHE A 271 7.63 -4.23 -28.73
N LEU A 272 7.25 -4.42 -27.46
CA LEU A 272 8.16 -4.89 -26.42
C LEU A 272 8.73 -6.29 -26.72
N ILE A 273 7.96 -7.20 -27.30
CA ILE A 273 8.45 -8.53 -27.74
C ILE A 273 9.50 -8.36 -28.85
N LYS A 274 9.22 -7.51 -29.85
CA LYS A 274 10.12 -7.28 -30.97
C LYS A 274 11.46 -6.71 -30.51
N ILE A 275 11.41 -5.81 -29.53
CA ILE A 275 12.61 -5.13 -29.03
C ILE A 275 13.36 -6.01 -28.01
N PHE A 276 12.66 -6.56 -27.01
CA PHE A 276 13.23 -7.46 -26.00
C PHE A 276 12.91 -8.91 -26.35
N ARG A 277 13.59 -9.45 -27.38
CA ARG A 277 13.39 -10.77 -28.01
C ARG A 277 13.19 -12.00 -27.08
N GLN A 278 13.46 -11.89 -25.76
CA GLN A 278 13.32 -12.97 -24.79
C GLN A 278 12.66 -12.57 -23.44
N SER A 279 12.11 -11.36 -23.31
CA SER A 279 11.52 -10.94 -22.03
C SER A 279 10.19 -11.66 -21.76
N ARG A 280 9.89 -11.98 -20.49
CA ARG A 280 8.52 -12.39 -20.06
C ARG A 280 7.69 -11.20 -19.58
N PHE A 281 8.31 -10.01 -19.48
CA PHE A 281 7.71 -8.82 -18.87
C PHE A 281 6.80 -8.04 -19.83
N TYR A 282 6.79 -8.36 -21.14
CA TYR A 282 5.79 -7.82 -22.07
C TYR A 282 4.34 -8.16 -21.67
N ILE A 283 4.14 -9.18 -20.83
CA ILE A 283 2.83 -9.56 -20.32
C ILE A 283 2.24 -8.46 -19.42
N ILE A 284 3.07 -7.60 -18.82
CA ILE A 284 2.62 -6.58 -17.86
C ILE A 284 1.72 -5.52 -18.54
N PRO A 285 2.15 -4.81 -19.60
CA PRO A 285 1.26 -3.89 -20.32
C PRO A 285 0.02 -4.59 -20.88
N LEU A 286 0.17 -5.81 -21.45
CA LEU A 286 -0.96 -6.57 -21.96
C LEU A 286 -2.01 -6.86 -20.88
N ALA A 287 -1.57 -7.28 -19.70
CA ALA A 287 -2.46 -7.54 -18.58
C ALA A 287 -3.18 -6.26 -18.16
N ILE A 288 -2.46 -5.16 -17.95
CA ILE A 288 -3.04 -3.86 -17.56
C ILE A 288 -4.09 -3.41 -18.60
N GLY A 289 -3.77 -3.50 -19.89
CA GLY A 289 -4.71 -3.20 -20.96
C GLY A 289 -5.95 -4.10 -20.98
N ALA A 290 -5.77 -5.41 -20.74
CA ALA A 290 -6.89 -6.34 -20.65
C ALA A 290 -7.84 -6.02 -19.49
N TRP A 291 -7.30 -5.64 -18.32
CA TRP A 291 -8.11 -5.24 -17.17
C TRP A 291 -8.83 -3.92 -17.42
N LEU A 292 -8.16 -2.91 -17.99
CA LEU A 292 -8.80 -1.63 -18.34
C LEU A 292 -9.88 -1.80 -19.40
N ALA A 293 -9.62 -2.61 -20.44
CA ALA A 293 -10.63 -2.94 -21.46
C ALA A 293 -11.82 -3.70 -20.85
N GLY A 294 -11.56 -4.62 -19.91
CA GLY A 294 -12.61 -5.34 -19.18
C GLY A 294 -13.51 -4.41 -18.38
N LEU A 295 -12.94 -3.40 -17.72
CA LEU A 295 -13.71 -2.36 -17.01
C LEU A 295 -14.53 -1.49 -17.97
N ALA A 296 -13.97 -1.09 -19.11
CA ALA A 296 -14.71 -0.33 -20.11
C ALA A 296 -15.87 -1.16 -20.72
N LEU A 297 -15.62 -2.45 -20.97
CA LEU A 297 -16.62 -3.37 -21.50
C LEU A 297 -17.70 -3.70 -20.45
N ALA A 298 -17.33 -3.77 -19.17
CA ALA A 298 -18.28 -3.84 -18.06
C ALA A 298 -19.19 -2.60 -18.04
N ALA A 299 -18.61 -1.40 -18.13
CA ALA A 299 -19.39 -0.15 -18.18
C ALA A 299 -20.36 -0.13 -19.37
N PHE A 300 -19.92 -0.57 -20.55
CA PHE A 300 -20.81 -0.75 -21.72
C PHE A 300 -22.01 -1.68 -21.41
N THR A 301 -21.75 -2.85 -20.83
CA THR A 301 -22.83 -3.80 -20.51
C THR A 301 -23.82 -3.26 -19.48
N LEU A 302 -23.37 -2.40 -18.56
CA LEU A 302 -24.21 -1.80 -17.52
C LEU A 302 -25.12 -0.68 -18.02
N VAL A 303 -24.66 0.10 -19.00
CA VAL A 303 -25.37 1.32 -19.42
C VAL A 303 -26.47 1.02 -20.44
N PHE A 304 -26.31 0.01 -21.31
CA PHE A 304 -27.17 -0.09 -22.51
C PHE A 304 -28.04 -1.33 -22.60
N TRP A 305 -27.76 -2.42 -21.89
CA TRP A 305 -28.40 -3.72 -22.14
C TRP A 305 -29.16 -4.20 -20.91
N GLU A 306 -30.31 -3.63 -20.57
CA GLU A 306 -31.11 -3.95 -19.37
C GLU A 306 -31.19 -5.46 -19.03
N THR A 307 -32.17 -6.20 -19.55
CA THR A 307 -32.32 -7.64 -19.29
C THR A 307 -31.40 -8.50 -20.18
N ILE A 308 -30.97 -7.96 -21.32
CA ILE A 308 -30.12 -8.68 -22.28
C ILE A 308 -28.67 -8.81 -21.77
N SER A 309 -28.21 -7.88 -20.92
CA SER A 309 -26.88 -7.98 -20.27
C SER A 309 -26.73 -9.23 -19.41
N LEU A 310 -27.82 -9.74 -18.80
CA LEU A 310 -27.78 -10.95 -17.98
C LEU A 310 -27.41 -12.14 -18.85
N ILE A 311 -28.06 -12.28 -20.00
CA ILE A 311 -27.78 -13.32 -20.99
C ILE A 311 -26.35 -13.17 -21.52
N ILE A 312 -25.94 -11.96 -21.89
CA ILE A 312 -24.59 -11.68 -22.39
C ILE A 312 -23.53 -11.94 -21.33
N GLY A 313 -23.80 -11.61 -20.08
CA GLY A 313 -22.91 -11.84 -18.95
C GLY A 313 -22.65 -13.33 -18.74
N ILE A 314 -23.71 -14.14 -18.77
CA ILE A 314 -23.60 -15.61 -18.71
C ILE A 314 -22.79 -16.14 -19.89
N ILE A 315 -23.05 -15.65 -21.11
CA ILE A 315 -22.31 -16.06 -22.31
C ILE A 315 -20.82 -15.70 -22.18
N PHE A 316 -20.49 -14.49 -21.74
CA PHE A 316 -19.10 -14.05 -21.57
C PHE A 316 -18.37 -14.86 -20.51
N VAL A 317 -19.00 -15.15 -19.37
CA VAL A 317 -18.42 -16.01 -18.33
C VAL A 317 -18.24 -17.45 -18.86
N ALA A 318 -19.21 -18.01 -19.57
CA ALA A 318 -19.11 -19.35 -20.15
C ALA A 318 -17.97 -19.44 -21.17
N VAL A 319 -17.88 -18.47 -22.09
CA VAL A 319 -16.77 -18.38 -23.06
C VAL A 319 -15.43 -18.24 -22.33
N ALA A 320 -15.34 -17.37 -21.32
CA ALA A 320 -14.13 -17.20 -20.53
C ALA A 320 -13.69 -18.50 -19.84
N ILE A 321 -14.62 -19.27 -19.26
CA ILE A 321 -14.33 -20.57 -18.63
C ILE A 321 -13.78 -21.57 -19.66
N THR A 322 -14.39 -21.64 -20.85
CA THR A 322 -13.90 -22.54 -21.92
C THR A 322 -12.50 -22.14 -22.42
N LEU A 323 -12.21 -20.84 -22.52
CA LEU A 323 -10.90 -20.34 -22.92
C LEU A 323 -9.84 -20.62 -21.84
N LEU A 324 -10.18 -20.45 -20.56
CA LEU A 324 -9.26 -20.71 -19.44
C LEU A 324 -8.91 -22.19 -19.30
N THR A 325 -9.81 -23.10 -19.68
CA THR A 325 -9.57 -24.55 -19.62
C THR A 325 -8.79 -25.09 -20.82
N LYS A 326 -8.98 -24.52 -22.02
CA LYS A 326 -8.37 -25.03 -23.26
C LYS A 326 -7.05 -24.35 -23.68
N SER A 327 -6.84 -23.08 -23.35
CA SER A 327 -5.77 -22.28 -23.97
C SER A 327 -4.49 -22.14 -23.13
N GLN A 328 -3.34 -22.17 -23.81
CA GLN A 328 -2.01 -22.04 -23.20
C GLN A 328 -1.36 -20.65 -23.42
N SER A 329 -1.84 -19.85 -24.36
CA SER A 329 -1.21 -18.56 -24.67
C SER A 329 -1.57 -17.48 -23.63
N TYR A 330 -0.58 -16.64 -23.28
CA TYR A 330 -0.78 -15.56 -22.31
C TYR A 330 -1.82 -14.54 -22.77
N PHE A 331 -1.89 -14.27 -24.07
CA PHE A 331 -2.86 -13.35 -24.65
C PHE A 331 -4.30 -13.84 -24.47
N ILE A 332 -4.60 -15.09 -24.86
CA ILE A 332 -5.94 -15.66 -24.72
C ILE A 332 -6.34 -15.72 -23.23
N ARG A 333 -5.39 -15.99 -22.35
CA ARG A 333 -5.65 -15.98 -20.91
C ARG A 333 -6.03 -14.60 -20.38
N GLN A 334 -5.35 -13.54 -20.77
CA GLN A 334 -5.70 -12.17 -20.37
C GLN A 334 -7.03 -11.71 -20.99
N PHE A 335 -7.28 -12.08 -22.24
CA PHE A 335 -8.57 -11.85 -22.90
C PHE A 335 -9.72 -12.58 -22.18
N ALA A 336 -9.51 -13.83 -21.77
CA ALA A 336 -10.48 -14.58 -20.99
C ALA A 336 -10.75 -13.93 -19.62
N TYR A 337 -9.73 -13.37 -18.95
CA TYR A 337 -9.96 -12.59 -17.72
C TYR A 337 -10.78 -11.33 -17.98
N CYS A 338 -10.51 -10.60 -19.06
CA CYS A 338 -11.29 -9.44 -19.48
C CYS A 338 -12.77 -9.80 -19.65
N LEU A 339 -13.07 -10.84 -20.44
CA LEU A 339 -14.44 -11.33 -20.64
C LEU A 339 -15.10 -11.84 -19.36
N PHE A 340 -14.35 -12.52 -18.49
CA PHE A 340 -14.90 -13.03 -17.25
C PHE A 340 -15.35 -11.89 -16.35
N VAL A 341 -14.50 -10.87 -16.17
CA VAL A 341 -14.76 -9.74 -15.28
C VAL A 341 -15.93 -8.93 -15.80
N SER A 342 -15.97 -8.63 -17.10
CA SER A 342 -17.08 -7.89 -17.68
C SER A 342 -18.41 -8.65 -17.61
N GLY A 343 -18.39 -9.96 -17.92
CA GLY A 343 -19.59 -10.79 -17.85
C GLY A 343 -20.09 -10.96 -16.41
N GLN A 344 -19.18 -11.11 -15.46
CA GLN A 344 -19.49 -11.15 -14.04
C GLN A 344 -20.12 -9.84 -13.54
N THR A 345 -19.53 -8.69 -13.88
CA THR A 345 -20.08 -7.39 -13.44
C THR A 345 -21.47 -7.14 -14.01
N ALA A 346 -21.69 -7.49 -15.28
CA ALA A 346 -23.01 -7.40 -15.92
C ALA A 346 -24.03 -8.28 -15.18
N PHE A 347 -23.68 -9.55 -14.95
CA PHE A 347 -24.55 -10.49 -14.26
C PHE A 347 -24.89 -10.05 -12.82
N LEU A 348 -23.89 -9.64 -12.04
CA LEU A 348 -24.08 -9.29 -10.63
C LEU A 348 -24.89 -8.00 -10.44
N PHE A 349 -24.64 -6.99 -11.29
CA PHE A 349 -25.36 -5.72 -11.19
C PHE A 349 -26.85 -5.90 -11.51
N HIS A 350 -27.15 -6.59 -12.61
CA HIS A 350 -28.55 -6.81 -12.99
C HIS A 350 -29.27 -7.81 -12.08
N LEU A 351 -28.56 -8.79 -11.52
CA LEU A 351 -29.13 -9.62 -10.45
C LEU A 351 -29.52 -8.75 -9.24
N GLY A 352 -28.70 -7.75 -8.89
CA GLY A 352 -29.01 -6.79 -7.85
C GLY A 352 -30.20 -5.89 -8.17
N SER A 353 -30.33 -5.43 -9.42
CA SER A 353 -31.45 -4.58 -9.84
C SER A 353 -32.78 -5.32 -9.92
N GLU A 354 -32.79 -6.59 -10.34
CA GLU A 354 -34.03 -7.38 -10.48
C GLU A 354 -34.55 -7.90 -9.14
N THR A 355 -33.65 -8.18 -8.18
CA THR A 355 -34.03 -8.76 -6.89
C THR A 355 -34.22 -7.73 -5.78
N ASP A 356 -33.82 -6.48 -6.00
CA ASP A 356 -33.73 -5.39 -5.00
C ASP A 356 -32.95 -5.77 -3.72
N GLN A 357 -32.23 -6.90 -3.73
CA GLN A 357 -31.60 -7.50 -2.56
C GLN A 357 -30.13 -7.83 -2.85
N ILE A 358 -29.21 -7.10 -2.22
CA ILE A 358 -27.75 -7.31 -2.37
C ILE A 358 -27.29 -8.68 -1.83
N LEU A 359 -28.10 -9.34 -0.97
CA LEU A 359 -27.81 -10.69 -0.48
C LEU A 359 -27.66 -11.71 -1.63
N TRP A 360 -28.51 -11.66 -2.65
CA TRP A 360 -28.40 -12.55 -3.81
C TRP A 360 -27.14 -12.28 -4.63
N VAL A 361 -26.73 -11.02 -4.73
CA VAL A 361 -25.47 -10.61 -5.36
C VAL A 361 -24.27 -11.18 -4.59
N LEU A 362 -24.31 -11.14 -3.25
CA LEU A 362 -23.25 -11.70 -2.41
C LEU A 362 -23.14 -13.22 -2.57
N ILE A 363 -24.28 -13.93 -2.55
CA ILE A 363 -24.30 -15.40 -2.74
C ILE A 363 -23.76 -15.77 -4.12
N ALA A 364 -24.21 -15.08 -5.17
CA ALA A 364 -23.71 -15.28 -6.52
C ALA A 364 -22.19 -15.02 -6.60
N GLN A 365 -21.70 -13.96 -5.95
CA GLN A 365 -20.28 -13.63 -5.93
C GLN A 365 -19.43 -14.67 -5.17
N ILE A 366 -19.94 -15.24 -4.08
CA ILE A 366 -19.28 -16.37 -3.38
C ILE A 366 -19.20 -17.59 -4.28
N PHE A 367 -20.28 -17.90 -5.02
CA PHE A 367 -20.29 -19.00 -5.98
C PHE A 367 -19.29 -18.79 -7.11
N ILE A 368 -19.19 -17.58 -7.65
CA ILE A 368 -18.19 -17.19 -8.65
C ILE A 368 -16.76 -17.31 -8.10
N LEU A 369 -16.52 -16.90 -6.85
CA LEU A 369 -15.23 -17.10 -6.19
C LEU A 369 -14.89 -18.60 -6.11
N CYS A 370 -15.83 -19.45 -5.72
CA CYS A 370 -15.63 -20.90 -5.66
C CYS A 370 -15.30 -21.49 -7.04
N ILE A 371 -16.05 -21.14 -8.09
CA ILE A 371 -15.75 -21.55 -9.47
C ILE A 371 -14.35 -21.09 -9.86
N SER A 372 -14.03 -19.81 -9.62
CA SER A 372 -12.73 -19.24 -9.97
C SER A 372 -11.59 -19.99 -9.30
N TYR A 373 -11.76 -20.45 -8.06
CA TYR A 373 -10.76 -21.23 -7.35
C TYR A 373 -10.49 -22.58 -8.04
N PHE A 374 -11.53 -23.26 -8.55
CA PHE A 374 -11.39 -24.54 -9.24
C PHE A 374 -10.77 -24.44 -10.65
N LEU A 375 -10.92 -23.30 -11.32
CA LEU A 375 -10.33 -23.06 -12.65
C LEU A 375 -8.79 -22.92 -12.63
N LYS A 376 -8.18 -23.00 -11.44
CA LYS A 376 -6.75 -22.79 -11.21
C LYS A 376 -6.16 -21.55 -11.92
N PRO A 377 -6.83 -20.37 -11.88
CA PRO A 377 -6.36 -19.17 -12.56
C PRO A 377 -5.12 -18.61 -11.88
N HIS A 378 -4.56 -17.57 -12.48
CA HIS A 378 -3.44 -16.82 -11.90
C HIS A 378 -3.83 -16.21 -10.53
N TRP A 379 -2.89 -16.16 -9.58
CA TRP A 379 -3.13 -15.69 -8.20
C TRP A 379 -3.78 -14.30 -8.13
N PHE A 380 -3.43 -13.40 -9.05
CA PHE A 380 -3.98 -12.03 -9.09
C PHE A 380 -5.48 -12.02 -9.39
N PHE A 381 -5.96 -12.96 -10.20
CA PHE A 381 -7.38 -13.07 -10.51
C PHE A 381 -8.18 -13.47 -9.26
N ILE A 382 -7.70 -14.46 -8.50
CA ILE A 382 -8.31 -14.85 -7.21
C ILE A 382 -8.28 -13.69 -6.21
N LEU A 383 -7.19 -12.90 -6.17
CA LEU A 383 -7.12 -11.72 -5.31
C LEU A 383 -8.26 -10.74 -5.61
N ILE A 384 -8.48 -10.42 -6.89
CA ILE A 384 -9.56 -9.52 -7.30
C ILE A 384 -10.93 -10.09 -6.92
N GLN A 385 -11.16 -11.40 -7.11
CA GLN A 385 -12.42 -12.04 -6.70
C GLN A 385 -12.64 -11.97 -5.19
N MET A 386 -11.59 -12.18 -4.38
CA MET A 386 -11.67 -12.02 -2.93
C MET A 386 -11.98 -10.57 -2.52
N LEU A 387 -11.34 -9.59 -3.17
CA LEU A 387 -11.62 -8.17 -2.91
C LEU A 387 -13.04 -7.78 -3.32
N ALA A 388 -13.54 -8.29 -4.44
CA ALA A 388 -14.92 -8.09 -4.86
C ALA A 388 -15.92 -8.72 -3.88
N THR A 389 -15.66 -9.94 -3.37
CA THR A 389 -16.50 -10.56 -2.33
C THR A 389 -16.55 -9.72 -1.06
N TYR A 390 -15.40 -9.20 -0.62
CA TYR A 390 -15.31 -8.35 0.55
C TYR A 390 -16.04 -7.01 0.32
N GLY A 391 -15.83 -6.37 -0.83
CA GLY A 391 -16.50 -5.12 -1.17
C GLY A 391 -18.03 -5.24 -1.22
N ILE A 392 -18.56 -6.30 -1.84
CA ILE A 392 -20.01 -6.55 -1.87
C ILE A 392 -20.54 -6.85 -0.46
N ALA A 393 -19.79 -7.59 0.36
CA ALA A 393 -20.17 -7.85 1.76
C ALA A 393 -20.23 -6.55 2.59
N VAL A 394 -19.27 -5.63 2.39
CA VAL A 394 -19.30 -4.30 3.02
C VAL A 394 -20.54 -3.53 2.57
N ILE A 395 -20.82 -3.47 1.27
CA ILE A 395 -22.00 -2.76 0.73
C ILE A 395 -23.31 -3.34 1.30
N TYR A 396 -23.41 -4.67 1.39
CA TYR A 396 -24.56 -5.34 1.99
C TYR A 396 -24.77 -4.91 3.46
N LEU A 397 -23.70 -4.88 4.25
CA LEU A 397 -23.77 -4.43 5.65
C LEU A 397 -24.17 -2.96 5.78
N LEU A 398 -23.70 -2.10 4.88
CA LEU A 398 -24.07 -0.68 4.84
C LEU A 398 -25.55 -0.48 4.43
N GLN A 399 -26.06 -1.29 3.51
CA GLN A 399 -27.46 -1.19 3.06
C GLN A 399 -28.45 -1.56 4.17
N MET A 400 -28.10 -2.49 5.06
CA MET A 400 -28.98 -2.90 6.17
C MET A 400 -29.30 -1.75 7.15
N ASP A 401 -28.54 -0.66 7.14
CA ASP A 401 -28.70 0.49 8.04
C ASP A 401 -29.45 1.67 7.39
N HIS A 402 -30.11 1.43 6.25
CA HIS A 402 -30.91 2.40 5.47
C HIS A 402 -30.25 3.73 5.10
N SER A 403 -28.93 3.87 5.31
CA SER A 403 -28.18 5.06 4.93
C SER A 403 -26.75 4.68 4.53
N LEU A 404 -26.43 4.88 3.26
CA LEU A 404 -25.12 4.58 2.68
C LEU A 404 -23.97 5.39 3.32
N TRP A 405 -24.30 6.45 4.07
CA TRP A 405 -23.33 7.43 4.57
C TRP A 405 -23.61 7.98 6.00
N SER A 406 -24.73 7.65 6.64
CA SER A 406 -25.03 8.04 8.03
C SER A 406 -25.12 6.82 8.94
N LEU A 407 -23.97 6.17 9.14
CA LEU A 407 -23.81 5.02 10.02
C LEU A 407 -23.97 5.45 11.49
N ASN A 408 -25.22 5.57 11.93
CA ASN A 408 -25.58 5.89 13.32
C ASN A 408 -25.72 4.63 14.18
N SER A 409 -25.61 3.41 13.63
CA SER A 409 -25.76 2.20 14.41
C SER A 409 -24.41 1.61 14.85
N THR A 410 -24.25 1.37 16.15
CA THR A 410 -23.14 0.58 16.70
C THR A 410 -23.08 -0.82 16.09
N GLN A 411 -24.22 -1.34 15.63
CA GLN A 411 -24.38 -2.67 15.06
C GLN A 411 -23.67 -2.83 13.70
N THR A 412 -23.73 -1.85 12.81
CA THR A 412 -23.02 -1.92 11.52
C THR A 412 -21.52 -1.93 11.71
N TYR A 413 -21.01 -1.09 12.61
CA TYR A 413 -19.59 -1.09 12.96
C TYR A 413 -19.15 -2.46 13.49
N LEU A 414 -19.90 -3.06 14.41
CA LEU A 414 -19.61 -4.41 14.91
C LEU A 414 -19.62 -5.48 13.81
N ASN A 415 -20.59 -5.42 12.89
CA ASN A 415 -20.67 -6.35 11.76
C ASN A 415 -19.47 -6.18 10.80
N LEU A 416 -19.03 -4.95 10.55
CA LEU A 416 -17.85 -4.65 9.73
C LEU A 416 -16.57 -5.17 10.41
N VAL A 417 -16.41 -4.96 11.72
CA VAL A 417 -15.30 -5.51 12.49
C VAL A 417 -15.31 -7.04 12.41
N LEU A 418 -16.45 -7.69 12.58
CA LEU A 418 -16.57 -9.15 12.45
C LEU A 418 -16.17 -9.64 11.06
N LEU A 419 -16.60 -8.96 10.00
CA LEU A 419 -16.19 -9.26 8.63
C LEU A 419 -14.66 -9.12 8.44
N ASN A 420 -14.05 -8.07 9.00
CA ASN A 420 -12.60 -7.87 8.95
C ASN A 420 -11.85 -9.02 9.63
N TYR A 421 -12.28 -9.41 10.84
CA TYR A 421 -11.66 -10.51 11.58
C TYR A 421 -11.88 -11.88 10.93
N LEU A 422 -12.99 -12.09 10.19
CA LEU A 422 -13.15 -13.27 9.34
C LEU A 422 -12.08 -13.32 8.25
N VAL A 423 -11.81 -12.20 7.57
CA VAL A 423 -10.73 -12.13 6.58
C VAL A 423 -9.37 -12.31 7.24
N PHE A 424 -9.09 -11.69 8.39
CA PHE A 424 -7.82 -11.87 9.12
C PHE A 424 -7.60 -13.32 9.55
N SER A 425 -8.66 -14.04 9.89
CA SER A 425 -8.60 -15.46 10.27
C SER A 425 -8.20 -16.36 9.10
N SER A 426 -8.34 -15.92 7.85
CA SER A 426 -7.84 -16.66 6.68
C SER A 426 -6.32 -16.87 6.71
N VAL A 427 -5.56 -15.99 7.38
CA VAL A 427 -4.11 -16.15 7.62
C VAL A 427 -3.83 -17.42 8.44
N LEU A 428 -4.70 -17.78 9.38
CA LEU A 428 -4.53 -18.97 10.22
C LEU A 428 -4.67 -20.27 9.42
N LEU A 429 -5.41 -20.25 8.30
CA LEU A 429 -5.73 -21.44 7.49
C LEU A 429 -4.59 -21.91 6.57
N ILE A 430 -3.46 -21.20 6.55
CA ILE A 430 -2.33 -21.45 5.63
C ILE A 430 -1.62 -22.79 5.88
N GLY A 431 -1.73 -23.32 7.10
CA GLY A 431 -1.25 -24.66 7.46
C GLY A 431 -2.02 -25.81 6.82
N SER A 432 -3.22 -25.55 6.28
CA SER A 432 -4.08 -26.57 5.66
C SER A 432 -3.65 -26.93 4.23
N LYS A 433 -3.83 -28.20 3.84
CA LYS A 433 -3.52 -28.69 2.47
C LYS A 433 -4.41 -28.04 1.40
N ALA A 434 -5.62 -27.60 1.75
CA ALA A 434 -6.57 -26.97 0.83
C ALA A 434 -6.14 -25.56 0.39
N VAL A 435 -5.37 -24.82 1.19
CA VAL A 435 -5.06 -23.40 0.93
C VAL A 435 -3.70 -23.19 0.22
N VAL A 436 -3.06 -24.27 -0.23
CA VAL A 436 -1.64 -24.24 -0.63
C VAL A 436 -1.36 -23.43 -1.89
N SER A 437 -2.29 -23.36 -2.84
CA SER A 437 -2.09 -22.76 -4.17
C SER A 437 -2.13 -21.22 -4.17
N TYR A 438 -2.96 -20.59 -3.32
CA TYR A 438 -3.27 -19.15 -3.39
C TYR A 438 -2.90 -18.33 -2.16
N LYS A 439 -1.88 -18.79 -1.40
CA LYS A 439 -1.40 -18.10 -0.19
C LYS A 439 -1.13 -16.61 -0.42
N ARG A 440 -0.51 -16.28 -1.56
CA ARG A 440 -0.20 -14.89 -1.94
C ARG A 440 -1.45 -14.02 -2.06
N SER A 441 -2.53 -14.54 -2.65
CA SER A 441 -3.80 -13.82 -2.80
C SER A 441 -4.46 -13.56 -1.44
N ILE A 442 -4.40 -14.54 -0.54
CA ILE A 442 -4.92 -14.41 0.82
C ILE A 442 -4.19 -13.29 1.58
N PHE A 443 -2.86 -13.30 1.57
CA PHE A 443 -2.09 -12.25 2.23
C PHE A 443 -2.35 -10.86 1.65
N LEU A 444 -2.37 -10.74 0.32
CA LEU A 444 -2.67 -9.46 -0.31
C LEU A 444 -4.10 -8.99 -0.01
N CYS A 445 -5.07 -9.90 0.05
CA CYS A 445 -6.44 -9.58 0.45
C CYS A 445 -6.47 -9.08 1.90
N THR A 446 -5.81 -9.78 2.84
CA THR A 446 -5.74 -9.34 4.25
C THR A 446 -5.06 -7.98 4.40
N LEU A 447 -4.02 -7.69 3.61
CA LEU A 447 -3.33 -6.40 3.62
C LEU A 447 -4.24 -5.27 3.11
N VAL A 448 -5.04 -5.52 2.07
CA VAL A 448 -6.03 -4.54 1.59
C VAL A 448 -7.17 -4.35 2.61
N VAL A 449 -7.63 -5.42 3.27
CA VAL A 449 -8.66 -5.29 4.31
C VAL A 449 -8.15 -4.50 5.51
N ILE A 450 -6.89 -4.69 5.95
CA ILE A 450 -6.27 -3.83 6.99
C ILE A 450 -6.24 -2.36 6.54
N TRP A 451 -5.90 -2.11 5.27
CA TRP A 451 -5.88 -0.77 4.72
C TRP A 451 -7.26 -0.11 4.73
N VAL A 452 -8.28 -0.85 4.30
CA VAL A 452 -9.68 -0.39 4.25
C VAL A 452 -10.29 -0.27 5.65
N SER A 453 -10.01 -1.19 6.58
CA SER A 453 -10.53 -1.13 7.95
C SER A 453 -9.99 0.10 8.67
N SER A 454 -8.69 0.36 8.56
CA SER A 454 -8.03 1.53 9.13
C SER A 454 -8.66 2.83 8.60
N PHE A 455 -9.00 2.89 7.30
CA PHE A 455 -9.77 3.99 6.71
C PHE A 455 -11.16 4.13 7.36
N PHE A 456 -11.95 3.05 7.43
CA PHE A 456 -13.26 3.08 8.07
C PHE A 456 -13.21 3.52 9.53
N ASP A 457 -12.21 3.09 10.30
CA ASP A 457 -12.04 3.50 11.69
C ASP A 457 -11.85 5.02 11.82
N THR A 458 -11.17 5.68 10.87
CA THR A 458 -11.07 7.16 10.90
C THR A 458 -12.33 7.89 10.45
N PHE A 459 -13.12 7.32 9.54
CA PHE A 459 -14.33 7.97 9.03
C PHE A 459 -15.55 7.72 9.94
N ILE A 460 -15.63 6.54 10.56
CA ILE A 460 -16.77 6.08 11.37
C ILE A 460 -16.48 6.29 12.88
N GLY A 461 -15.22 6.10 13.31
CA GLY A 461 -14.80 5.98 14.70
C GLY A 461 -14.73 7.26 15.52
N LEU A 462 -15.66 8.20 15.34
CA LEU A 462 -15.74 9.39 16.19
C LEU A 462 -17.09 9.67 16.84
N ALA A 463 -18.20 9.04 16.42
CA ALA A 463 -19.52 9.36 16.98
C ALA A 463 -20.14 8.25 17.86
N LEU A 464 -19.63 7.01 17.79
CA LEU A 464 -20.34 5.83 18.34
C LEU A 464 -19.74 5.20 19.60
N VAL A 465 -18.52 5.58 20.00
CA VAL A 465 -17.86 4.99 21.19
C VAL A 465 -18.39 5.58 22.50
N ASP A 466 -18.86 6.82 22.48
CA ASP A 466 -19.37 7.51 23.68
C ASP A 466 -20.76 7.04 24.16
N SER A 467 -21.47 6.20 23.39
CA SER A 467 -22.89 5.92 23.64
C SER A 467 -23.25 4.50 24.10
N ALA A 468 -22.33 3.52 24.13
CA ALA A 468 -22.69 2.14 24.50
C ALA A 468 -21.58 1.32 25.17
N ASP A 469 -21.69 1.10 26.48
CA ASP A 469 -20.82 0.20 27.27
C ASP A 469 -20.82 -1.28 26.78
N GLN A 470 -21.82 -1.69 26.00
CA GLN A 470 -21.96 -3.09 25.55
C GLN A 470 -21.08 -3.46 24.34
N SER A 471 -20.59 -2.49 23.56
CA SER A 471 -19.84 -2.74 22.31
C SER A 471 -18.33 -2.94 22.53
N LEU A 472 -17.78 -2.45 23.65
CA LEU A 472 -16.34 -2.50 23.94
C LEU A 472 -15.81 -3.93 24.12
N TRP A 473 -16.60 -4.83 24.70
CA TRP A 473 -16.18 -6.23 24.93
C TRP A 473 -15.89 -6.96 23.61
N PHE A 474 -16.70 -6.74 22.57
CA PHE A 474 -16.50 -7.40 21.27
C PHE A 474 -15.22 -6.92 20.56
N LEU A 475 -14.90 -5.62 20.69
CA LEU A 475 -13.72 -5.01 20.08
C LEU A 475 -12.41 -5.58 20.63
N TYR A 476 -12.38 -5.96 21.91
CA TYR A 476 -11.21 -6.58 22.52
C TYR A 476 -11.24 -8.11 22.49
N ALA A 477 -12.43 -8.74 22.52
CA ALA A 477 -12.57 -10.19 22.56
C ALA A 477 -12.13 -10.86 21.25
N LEU A 478 -12.55 -10.33 20.09
CA LEU A 478 -12.18 -10.88 18.77
C LEU A 478 -10.65 -10.94 18.55
N PRO A 479 -9.90 -9.85 18.74
CA PRO A 479 -8.44 -9.88 18.69
C PRO A 479 -7.82 -10.87 19.69
N CYS A 480 -8.34 -10.94 20.92
CA CYS A 480 -7.86 -11.88 21.93
C CYS A 480 -8.03 -13.34 21.47
N VAL A 481 -9.21 -13.69 20.95
CA VAL A 481 -9.50 -15.04 20.41
C VAL A 481 -8.57 -15.34 19.23
N TRP A 482 -8.38 -14.38 18.33
CA TRP A 482 -7.46 -14.55 17.20
C TRP A 482 -6.02 -14.79 17.67
N LEU A 483 -5.54 -14.00 18.64
CA LEU A 483 -4.21 -14.13 19.22
C LEU A 483 -4.02 -15.48 19.92
N LEU A 484 -5.01 -15.95 20.68
CA LEU A 484 -4.98 -17.27 21.31
C LEU A 484 -4.91 -18.39 20.27
N CYS A 485 -5.75 -18.33 19.23
CA CYS A 485 -5.73 -19.28 18.12
C CYS A 485 -4.36 -19.30 17.42
N PHE A 486 -3.81 -18.14 17.06
CA PHE A 486 -2.50 -18.05 16.42
C PHE A 486 -1.39 -18.60 17.34
N SER A 487 -1.47 -18.30 18.63
CA SER A 487 -0.49 -18.73 19.62
C SER A 487 -0.50 -20.26 19.79
N PHE A 488 -1.68 -20.85 19.87
CA PHE A 488 -1.86 -22.31 20.00
C PHE A 488 -1.40 -23.07 18.75
N PHE A 489 -1.78 -22.59 17.56
CA PHE A 489 -1.46 -23.29 16.31
C PHE A 489 -0.01 -23.09 15.85
N TYR A 490 0.58 -21.92 16.10
CA TYR A 490 1.88 -21.54 15.54
C TYR A 490 2.93 -21.19 16.60
N LEU A 491 2.71 -20.17 17.46
CA LEU A 491 3.78 -19.65 18.33
C LEU A 491 4.27 -20.68 19.36
N TYR A 492 3.37 -21.42 20.01
CA TYR A 492 3.70 -22.40 21.05
C TYR A 492 4.63 -23.51 20.53
N ARG A 493 4.53 -23.85 19.25
CA ARG A 493 5.35 -24.90 18.62
C ARG A 493 6.74 -24.42 18.21
N GLN A 494 7.00 -23.11 18.23
CA GLN A 494 8.17 -22.51 17.59
C GLN A 494 9.09 -21.74 18.54
N LEU A 495 8.55 -21.19 19.63
CA LEU A 495 9.27 -20.31 20.55
C LEU A 495 9.41 -20.97 21.93
N HIS A 496 10.56 -20.77 22.57
CA HIS A 496 10.78 -21.17 23.97
C HIS A 496 10.01 -20.26 24.94
N GLY A 497 9.72 -20.77 26.15
CA GLY A 497 8.75 -20.18 27.08
C GLY A 497 8.86 -18.65 27.27
N ILE A 498 10.06 -18.11 27.53
CA ILE A 498 10.25 -16.67 27.76
C ILE A 498 9.91 -15.85 26.50
N THR A 499 10.33 -16.30 25.32
CA THR A 499 10.10 -15.57 24.06
C THR A 499 8.66 -15.71 23.60
N PHE A 500 8.04 -16.86 23.84
CA PHE A 500 6.60 -17.09 23.67
C PHE A 500 5.77 -16.11 24.51
N PHE A 501 6.04 -16.02 25.82
CA PHE A 501 5.32 -15.08 26.70
C PHE A 501 5.55 -13.62 26.30
N ALA A 502 6.77 -13.26 25.87
CA ALA A 502 7.05 -11.91 25.40
C ALA A 502 6.21 -11.54 24.15
N PHE A 503 6.03 -12.46 23.19
CA PHE A 503 5.16 -12.25 22.03
C PHE A 503 3.68 -12.15 22.41
N LEU A 504 3.22 -12.96 23.38
CA LEU A 504 1.85 -12.85 23.91
C LEU A 504 1.62 -11.48 24.56
N VAL A 505 2.54 -11.04 25.43
CA VAL A 505 2.45 -9.73 26.08
C VAL A 505 2.45 -8.61 25.04
N PHE A 506 3.30 -8.69 24.02
CA PHE A 506 3.33 -7.72 22.94
C PHE A 506 1.98 -7.67 22.20
N GLY A 507 1.40 -8.81 21.84
CA GLY A 507 0.10 -8.84 21.19
C GLY A 507 -1.03 -8.33 22.08
N ILE A 508 -1.09 -8.71 23.36
CA ILE A 508 -2.07 -8.19 24.32
C ILE A 508 -1.95 -6.67 24.47
N LEU A 509 -0.73 -6.14 24.49
CA LEU A 509 -0.51 -4.71 24.55
C LEU A 509 -1.01 -3.99 23.30
N LEU A 510 -0.78 -4.54 22.10
CA LEU A 510 -1.33 -3.98 20.86
C LEU A 510 -2.87 -4.01 20.83
N ILE A 511 -3.49 -5.04 21.41
CA ILE A 511 -4.94 -5.14 21.59
C ILE A 511 -5.43 -4.03 22.53
N ALA A 512 -4.81 -3.91 23.71
CA ALA A 512 -5.17 -2.89 24.69
C ALA A 512 -5.03 -1.46 24.14
N LEU A 513 -4.05 -1.24 23.25
CA LEU A 513 -3.80 0.05 22.61
C LEU A 513 -4.65 0.29 21.35
N GLY A 514 -5.41 -0.70 20.87
CA GLY A 514 -6.35 -0.55 19.75
C GLY A 514 -5.72 -0.58 18.35
N TYR A 515 -4.54 -1.18 18.17
CA TYR A 515 -3.91 -1.33 16.84
C TYR A 515 -3.32 -2.73 16.61
N PHE A 516 -4.15 -3.75 16.88
CA PHE A 516 -3.78 -5.15 16.75
C PHE A 516 -3.38 -5.55 15.31
N GLU A 517 -3.82 -4.80 14.30
CA GLU A 517 -3.44 -4.97 12.89
C GLU A 517 -1.92 -4.96 12.72
N VAL A 518 -1.18 -4.19 13.51
CA VAL A 518 0.29 -4.16 13.50
C VAL A 518 0.88 -5.54 13.81
N PHE A 519 0.25 -6.31 14.72
CA PHE A 519 0.66 -7.68 15.02
C PHE A 519 0.49 -8.58 13.79
N ILE A 520 -0.66 -8.49 13.13
CA ILE A 520 -0.98 -9.25 11.91
C ILE A 520 0.04 -8.92 10.81
N LEU A 521 0.40 -7.64 10.64
CA LEU A 521 1.43 -7.23 9.68
C LEU A 521 2.79 -7.87 9.97
N PHE A 522 3.22 -7.98 11.23
CA PHE A 522 4.44 -8.72 11.58
C PHE A 522 4.34 -10.20 11.23
N VAL A 523 3.19 -10.84 11.45
CA VAL A 523 2.95 -12.23 11.05
C VAL A 523 3.10 -12.39 9.53
N ILE A 524 2.45 -11.53 8.74
CA ILE A 524 2.53 -11.55 7.27
C ILE A 524 3.98 -11.32 6.79
N LEU A 525 4.70 -10.41 7.45
CA LEU A 525 6.09 -10.11 7.15
C LEU A 525 7.00 -11.33 7.33
N THR A 526 6.82 -12.12 8.40
CA THR A 526 7.62 -13.35 8.60
C THR A 526 7.45 -14.33 7.43
N TRP A 527 6.22 -14.49 6.95
CA TRP A 527 5.92 -15.37 5.82
C TRP A 527 6.53 -14.85 4.52
N ALA A 528 6.41 -13.54 4.25
CA ALA A 528 6.95 -12.91 3.06
C ALA A 528 8.48 -13.03 2.99
N LEU A 529 9.16 -12.82 4.14
CA LEU A 529 10.61 -12.98 4.26
C LEU A 529 11.06 -14.43 4.07
N LYS A 530 10.31 -15.40 4.63
CA LYS A 530 10.61 -16.83 4.46
C LYS A 530 10.57 -17.24 2.99
N ASN A 531 9.48 -16.91 2.30
CA ASN A 531 9.26 -17.34 0.92
C ASN A 531 9.94 -16.42 -0.11
N LYS A 532 10.64 -15.37 0.34
CA LYS A 532 11.26 -14.34 -0.51
C LYS A 532 10.26 -13.71 -1.48
N ASP A 533 9.00 -13.59 -1.07
CA ASP A 533 7.94 -12.97 -1.88
C ASP A 533 8.07 -11.45 -1.78
N ARG A 534 8.72 -10.85 -2.79
CA ARG A 534 8.98 -9.41 -2.85
C ARG A 534 7.71 -8.56 -2.90
N ILE A 535 6.61 -9.11 -3.41
CA ILE A 535 5.38 -8.32 -3.63
C ILE A 535 4.60 -8.26 -2.33
N VAL A 536 4.39 -9.40 -1.65
CA VAL A 536 3.77 -9.37 -0.32
C VAL A 536 4.64 -8.58 0.66
N TYR A 537 5.96 -8.74 0.62
CA TYR A 537 6.89 -7.94 1.42
C TYR A 537 6.71 -6.42 1.18
N GLY A 538 6.77 -5.98 -0.08
CA GLY A 538 6.64 -4.56 -0.42
C GLY A 538 5.29 -3.97 -0.02
N VAL A 539 4.19 -4.66 -0.31
CA VAL A 539 2.84 -4.21 0.08
C VAL A 539 2.68 -4.20 1.60
N THR A 540 3.24 -5.17 2.32
CA THR A 540 3.23 -5.19 3.79
C THR A 540 3.90 -3.94 4.36
N LEU A 541 5.06 -3.54 3.83
CA LEU A 541 5.74 -2.31 4.28
C LEU A 541 4.94 -1.04 3.99
N VAL A 542 4.27 -0.96 2.84
CA VAL A 542 3.42 0.19 2.48
C VAL A 542 2.22 0.28 3.41
N VAL A 543 1.52 -0.84 3.65
CA VAL A 543 0.40 -0.90 4.59
C VAL A 543 0.86 -0.59 6.00
N PHE A 544 2.05 -1.05 6.40
CA PHE A 544 2.63 -0.72 7.70
C PHE A 544 2.88 0.78 7.88
N ALA A 545 3.46 1.44 6.87
CA ALA A 545 3.63 2.90 6.89
C ALA A 545 2.29 3.63 6.95
N PHE A 546 1.28 3.15 6.23
CA PHE A 546 -0.07 3.71 6.24
C PHE A 546 -0.76 3.56 7.59
N VAL A 547 -0.77 2.35 8.18
CA VAL A 547 -1.38 2.09 9.49
C VAL A 547 -0.71 2.95 10.55
N LEU A 548 0.63 3.01 10.56
CA LEU A 548 1.36 3.90 11.48
C LEU A 548 0.99 5.37 11.29
N TRP A 549 0.89 5.84 10.05
CA TRP A 549 0.42 7.20 9.75
C TRP A 549 -1.00 7.41 10.26
N GLN A 550 -1.88 6.43 10.13
CA GLN A 550 -3.26 6.52 10.57
C GLN A 550 -3.42 6.47 12.08
N LEU A 551 -2.51 5.86 12.84
CA LEU A 551 -2.51 5.95 14.32
C LEU A 551 -2.54 7.41 14.80
N TYR A 552 -1.94 8.32 14.04
CA TYR A 552 -2.01 9.75 14.32
C TYR A 552 -3.46 10.28 14.33
N TYR A 553 -4.30 9.82 13.41
CA TYR A 553 -5.69 10.30 13.25
C TYR A 553 -6.72 9.43 13.97
N SER A 554 -6.49 8.12 14.09
CA SER A 554 -7.49 7.13 14.52
C SER A 554 -7.60 6.97 16.04
N LEU A 555 -6.50 7.06 16.79
CA LEU A 555 -6.56 6.86 18.23
C LEU A 555 -7.30 8.04 18.89
N GLN A 556 -8.37 7.79 19.65
CA GLN A 556 -9.03 8.82 20.49
C GLN A 556 -8.23 9.11 21.78
N LEU A 557 -6.93 8.90 21.74
CA LEU A 557 -6.01 9.19 22.82
C LEU A 557 -5.48 10.62 22.68
N SER A 558 -5.11 11.24 23.81
CA SER A 558 -4.33 12.47 23.73
C SER A 558 -3.06 12.23 22.91
N PHE A 559 -2.57 13.24 22.21
CA PHE A 559 -1.35 13.10 21.41
C PHE A 559 -0.16 12.55 22.22
N LEU A 560 -0.09 12.92 23.51
CA LEU A 560 0.89 12.37 24.46
C LEU A 560 0.72 10.86 24.64
N ALA A 561 -0.51 10.39 24.85
CA ALA A 561 -0.81 8.97 24.98
C ALA A 561 -0.55 8.20 23.67
N LYS A 562 -0.81 8.79 22.50
CA LYS A 562 -0.41 8.22 21.19
C LYS A 562 1.10 8.05 21.10
N SER A 563 1.84 9.13 21.37
CA SER A 563 3.30 9.11 21.36
C SER A 563 3.86 8.07 22.35
N ALA A 564 3.36 8.05 23.58
CA ALA A 564 3.77 7.10 24.61
C ALA A 564 3.47 5.65 24.21
N SER A 565 2.28 5.39 23.63
CA SER A 565 1.90 4.05 23.17
C SER A 565 2.86 3.51 22.10
N ILE A 566 3.23 4.35 21.14
CA ILE A 566 4.15 4.00 20.05
C ILE A 566 5.58 3.81 20.62
N LEU A 567 5.97 4.63 21.60
CA LEU A 567 7.25 4.51 22.29
C LEU A 567 7.38 3.16 23.02
N VAL A 568 6.36 2.81 23.82
CA VAL A 568 6.30 1.55 24.56
C VAL A 568 6.37 0.36 23.60
N SER A 569 5.60 0.40 22.51
CA SER A 569 5.66 -0.62 21.45
C SER A 569 7.06 -0.75 20.84
N GLY A 570 7.74 0.37 20.58
CA GLY A 570 9.14 0.38 20.11
C GLY A 570 10.12 -0.25 21.09
N ILE A 571 9.99 0.03 22.40
CA ILE A 571 10.84 -0.56 23.44
C ILE A 571 10.62 -2.07 23.55
N ILE A 572 9.36 -2.51 23.51
CA ILE A 572 9.02 -3.94 23.58
C ILE A 572 9.56 -4.68 22.36
N LEU A 573 9.47 -4.09 21.16
CA LEU A 573 10.12 -4.63 19.97
C LEU A 573 11.63 -4.76 20.17
N LEU A 574 12.30 -3.76 20.74
CA LEU A 574 13.74 -3.85 21.03
C LEU A 574 14.07 -4.99 22.01
N ALA A 575 13.24 -5.20 23.02
CA ALA A 575 13.38 -6.33 23.95
C ALA A 575 13.16 -7.69 23.25
N LEU A 576 12.12 -7.80 22.41
CA LEU A 576 11.85 -8.98 21.60
C LEU A 576 12.99 -9.32 20.65
N TYR A 577 13.59 -8.31 20.01
CA TYR A 577 14.80 -8.48 19.20
C TYR A 577 15.93 -9.12 20.02
N GLY A 578 16.22 -8.60 21.22
CA GLY A 578 17.28 -9.13 22.09
C GLY A 578 17.04 -10.58 22.49
N LEU A 579 15.80 -10.91 22.84
CA LEU A 579 15.39 -12.28 23.21
C LEU A 579 15.50 -13.26 22.04
N LEU A 580 14.96 -12.90 20.87
CA LEU A 580 15.03 -13.74 19.67
C LEU A 580 16.46 -13.94 19.18
N MET A 581 17.31 -12.92 19.28
CA MET A 581 18.71 -13.04 18.89
C MET A 581 19.45 -14.02 19.81
N LYS A 582 19.19 -13.97 21.12
CA LYS A 582 19.75 -14.94 22.09
C LYS A 582 19.29 -16.37 21.77
N GLU A 583 18.00 -16.55 21.49
CA GLU A 583 17.40 -17.84 21.15
C GLU A 583 17.91 -18.42 19.82
N ALA A 584 18.09 -17.57 18.81
CA ALA A 584 18.66 -17.96 17.52
C ALA A 584 20.12 -18.42 17.67
N LYS A 585 20.92 -17.75 18.52
CA LYS A 585 22.31 -18.16 18.81
C LYS A 585 22.41 -19.51 19.51
N ILE A 586 21.54 -19.78 20.48
CA ILE A 586 21.54 -21.05 21.23
C ILE A 586 21.25 -22.23 20.30
N ASN A 587 20.26 -22.11 19.41
CA ASN A 587 19.91 -23.17 18.47
C ASN A 587 20.99 -23.44 17.40
N CYS A 588 21.77 -22.43 16.98
CA CYS A 588 22.91 -22.66 16.10
C CYS A 588 24.01 -23.51 16.78
N ILE A 589 24.23 -23.32 18.08
CA ILE A 589 25.23 -24.06 18.85
C ILE A 589 24.78 -25.52 19.10
N GLU A 590 23.48 -25.76 19.22
CA GLU A 590 22.92 -27.12 19.37
C GLU A 590 22.82 -27.89 18.06
N GLY A 591 22.72 -27.22 16.90
CA GLY A 591 22.68 -27.87 15.58
C GLY A 591 24.04 -28.22 14.98
N GLU A 592 25.14 -27.72 15.54
CA GLU A 592 26.54 -28.07 15.18
C GLU A 592 27.12 -29.21 16.05
N LYS A 593 26.39 -29.64 17.09
CA LYS A 593 26.70 -30.84 17.88
C LYS A 593 25.86 -32.01 17.39
#